data_AF-A0A520YKT1-F1
#
_entry.id   AF-A0A520YKT1-F1
#
_cell.length_a   1.000
_cell.length_b   1.000
_cell.length_c   1.000
_cell.angle_alpha   90.00
_cell.angle_beta   90.00
_cell.angle_gamma   90.00
#
_symmetry.space_group_name_H-M   'P 1'
#
loop_
_entity.id
_entity.type
_entity.pdbx_description
1 polymer ?
#
loop_
_entity_poly.entity_id
_entity_poly.type
_entity_poly.pdbx_seq_one_letter_code
_entity_poly.pdbx_strand_id
1 'polypeptide(L)'
;MNPCRSQCRAAVLLIFLTGGLLWGCSGRKQVPFGLEDAGRDASEPATEVEEVAPELIVGESYGPDQVEVRVADSTLVLEAGYALTALQVNLDGSGAADALVVSAEPQKIRLQAAYPRGLDVSSRSIGSFLVPAHCMEPTASIRQISSGLASARVEHRCETGRRTNVWLVTIEAQPRLRERITVLPPNPQSSADIEVELSVADRDADGYEDVVANLRIGKTAIPLTWLNRPGGFARDVSQPETSLKELADAAWESLGANPAGANARAMTVLDAFVALCRESGAARVGLSGTQGLQCQRSAATARAAAVAISAAIRSGSFVRALELQRWWQNPALTPSPEERTLVQTAWRRAKANVEATWRRIDIEGGRVSLSFRDTDTLVIDGRAPRQVQLSSGIKTPLSRAELVPAIRDPSGRFSVRSVRATCAGFEAELGPIRSKQSHRAAIEGRSSKAPCKASIDRPATVFEWAVLGWAPQGLVAASGDVLRVVPLNQFAKPAGRPIDLTTTSPLPAPIRGARITADGARYVIPHPEGVVVRDWRNGGAGLWLRPADWDQIPGELRSIAISPDGRRIALQKGSEIRLLSW
;
A
#
# COMPACT_ATOMS: atom_id res chain seq x y z
N MET A 1 61.64 6.33 20.35
CA MET A 1 61.78 6.07 21.80
C MET A 1 60.55 5.30 22.24
N ASN A 2 60.76 4.00 22.48
CA ASN A 2 59.90 3.06 23.24
C ASN A 2 59.77 3.55 24.71
N PRO A 3 59.01 2.91 25.65
CA PRO A 3 58.47 1.54 25.59
C PRO A 3 57.07 1.36 26.28
N CYS A 4 56.41 0.21 26.18
CA CYS A 4 56.36 -0.91 27.17
C CYS A 4 54.85 -1.23 27.38
N ARG A 5 54.34 -2.45 27.59
CA ARG A 5 54.87 -3.82 27.72
C ARG A 5 53.62 -4.72 27.88
N SER A 6 53.65 -5.97 27.40
CA SER A 6 53.47 -7.20 28.22
C SER A 6 52.32 -8.06 27.65
N GLN A 7 52.36 -9.39 27.48
CA GLN A 7 53.38 -10.40 27.70
C GLN A 7 52.99 -11.71 26.94
N CYS A 8 54.02 -12.36 26.41
CA CYS A 8 54.23 -13.79 26.20
C CYS A 8 53.26 -14.80 26.84
N ARG A 9 52.94 -15.86 26.09
CA ARG A 9 53.43 -17.23 26.38
C ARG A 9 53.31 -18.15 25.16
N ALA A 10 54.43 -18.77 24.82
CA ALA A 10 54.55 -19.91 23.93
C ALA A 10 54.26 -21.20 24.70
N ALA A 11 53.69 -22.20 24.03
CA ALA A 11 53.82 -23.60 24.39
C ALA A 11 53.84 -24.44 23.11
N VAL A 12 54.97 -25.10 22.88
CA VAL A 12 55.18 -26.17 21.91
C VAL A 12 54.72 -27.47 22.58
N LEU A 13 53.96 -28.31 21.87
CA LEU A 13 53.94 -29.75 22.14
C LEU A 13 53.69 -30.53 20.84
N LEU A 14 54.71 -31.29 20.44
CA LEU A 14 54.61 -32.46 19.56
C LEU A 14 53.88 -33.58 20.31
N ILE A 15 53.10 -34.42 19.61
CA ILE A 15 53.11 -35.91 19.74
C ILE A 15 52.16 -36.55 18.71
N PHE A 16 52.78 -37.42 17.89
CA PHE A 16 52.38 -38.69 17.26
C PHE A 16 50.95 -39.03 16.79
N LEU A 17 50.95 -39.51 15.54
CA LEU A 17 50.09 -40.51 14.91
C LEU A 17 49.66 -41.66 15.83
N THR A 18 48.39 -42.05 15.75
CA THR A 18 47.95 -43.46 15.69
C THR A 18 46.56 -43.53 15.04
N GLY A 19 46.42 -44.43 14.07
CA GLY A 19 45.18 -44.69 13.35
C GLY A 19 44.17 -45.49 14.16
N GLY A 20 42.90 -45.32 13.80
CA GLY A 20 41.77 -46.08 14.31
C GLY A 20 40.55 -45.88 13.41
N LEU A 21 40.23 -46.93 12.66
CA LEU A 21 39.11 -47.15 11.75
C LEU A 21 37.83 -46.33 12.02
N LEU A 22 37.39 -45.57 11.02
CA LEU A 22 36.05 -45.01 10.91
C LEU A 22 35.10 -46.09 10.36
N TRP A 23 34.14 -46.51 11.20
CA TRP A 23 32.87 -47.08 10.73
C TRP A 23 31.95 -45.96 10.24
N GLY A 24 31.21 -46.26 9.18
CA GLY A 24 30.61 -45.30 8.26
C GLY A 24 29.48 -44.44 8.80
N CYS A 25 29.40 -43.23 8.24
CA CYS A 25 28.19 -42.44 8.14
C CYS A 25 27.95 -42.17 6.64
N SER A 26 27.02 -42.90 6.04
CA SER A 26 26.42 -42.56 4.75
C SER A 26 25.53 -41.33 4.89
N GLY A 27 25.68 -40.33 4.02
CA GLY A 27 24.69 -39.24 3.89
C GLY A 27 25.22 -37.80 3.85
N ARG A 28 26.51 -37.55 3.60
CA ARG A 28 27.00 -36.21 3.25
C ARG A 28 27.64 -36.23 1.87
N LYS A 29 27.07 -35.49 0.90
CA LYS A 29 27.79 -35.13 -0.33
C LYS A 29 29.01 -34.32 0.07
N GLN A 30 30.20 -34.95 0.03
CA GLN A 30 31.46 -34.25 0.16
C GLN A 30 31.64 -33.33 -1.04
N VAL A 31 32.08 -32.10 -0.78
CA VAL A 31 32.51 -31.14 -1.80
C VAL A 31 33.94 -31.52 -2.21
N PRO A 32 34.21 -31.90 -3.47
CA PRO A 32 35.58 -32.18 -3.89
C PRO A 32 36.33 -30.87 -4.09
N PHE A 33 37.27 -30.57 -3.19
CA PHE A 33 38.36 -29.65 -3.47
C PHE A 33 39.51 -30.45 -4.07
N GLY A 34 39.79 -30.27 -5.36
CA GLY A 34 41.06 -30.69 -5.96
C GLY A 34 40.93 -31.31 -7.36
N LEU A 35 41.43 -30.56 -8.33
CA LEU A 35 42.09 -30.95 -9.59
C LEU A 35 41.48 -32.09 -10.42
N GLU A 36 40.99 -31.69 -11.59
CA GLU A 36 40.60 -32.52 -12.72
C GLU A 36 41.70 -33.52 -13.09
N ASP A 37 41.34 -34.81 -13.15
CA ASP A 37 41.97 -35.77 -14.05
C ASP A 37 40.87 -36.40 -14.91
N ALA A 38 41.02 -36.23 -16.22
CA ALA A 38 40.14 -36.77 -17.24
C ALA A 38 40.38 -38.27 -17.38
N GLY A 39 39.39 -39.09 -16.99
CA GLY A 39 39.37 -40.53 -17.19
C GLY A 39 37.97 -40.99 -17.55
N ARG A 40 37.73 -41.13 -18.86
CA ARG A 40 36.58 -41.79 -19.46
C ARG A 40 36.60 -43.27 -19.05
N ASP A 41 35.53 -43.79 -18.48
CA ASP A 41 35.16 -45.19 -18.68
C ASP A 41 33.65 -45.40 -18.56
N ALA A 42 33.21 -46.40 -19.32
CA ALA A 42 31.88 -46.54 -19.86
C ALA A 42 30.85 -47.12 -18.88
N SER A 43 29.66 -46.55 -18.98
CA SER A 43 28.32 -47.05 -18.65
C SER A 43 28.14 -48.55 -18.31
N GLU A 44 27.60 -48.80 -17.11
CA GLU A 44 26.57 -49.80 -16.87
C GLU A 44 25.22 -49.08 -16.68
N PRO A 45 24.10 -49.55 -17.28
CA PRO A 45 22.80 -48.95 -17.05
C PRO A 45 22.30 -49.37 -15.66
N ALA A 46 22.40 -48.46 -14.68
CA ALA A 46 21.68 -48.59 -13.44
C ALA A 46 20.18 -48.50 -13.74
N THR A 47 19.48 -49.59 -13.44
CA THR A 47 18.02 -49.67 -13.43
C THR A 47 17.48 -48.49 -12.63
N GLU A 48 16.81 -47.54 -13.30
CA GLU A 48 16.00 -46.52 -12.63
C GLU A 48 14.87 -47.26 -11.90
N VAL A 49 15.13 -47.63 -10.65
CA VAL A 49 14.07 -47.88 -9.70
C VAL A 49 13.41 -46.51 -9.51
N GLU A 50 12.20 -46.38 -10.03
CA GLU A 50 11.32 -45.24 -9.76
C GLU A 50 11.08 -45.22 -8.24
N GLU A 51 11.96 -44.53 -7.52
CA GLU A 51 11.91 -44.38 -6.07
C GLU A 51 10.66 -43.54 -5.78
N VAL A 52 9.57 -44.24 -5.41
CA VAL A 52 8.31 -43.64 -5.04
C VAL A 52 8.60 -42.63 -3.92
N ALA A 53 8.45 -41.34 -4.22
CA ALA A 53 8.71 -40.28 -3.26
C ALA A 53 7.90 -40.57 -1.98
N PRO A 54 8.52 -40.57 -0.79
CA PRO A 54 7.83 -40.90 0.45
C PRO A 54 6.64 -39.96 0.66
N GLU A 55 5.50 -40.53 1.05
CA GLU A 55 4.27 -39.78 1.29
C GLU A 55 4.48 -38.80 2.45
N LEU A 56 4.21 -37.51 2.23
CA LEU A 56 4.41 -36.47 3.24
C LEU A 56 3.37 -36.63 4.36
N ILE A 57 3.84 -36.63 5.61
CA ILE A 57 2.99 -36.87 6.78
C ILE A 57 2.10 -35.65 7.05
N VAL A 58 0.80 -35.89 7.25
CA VAL A 58 -0.17 -34.90 7.70
C VAL A 58 -0.47 -35.14 9.18
N GLY A 59 -0.51 -34.08 9.98
CA GLY A 59 -0.79 -34.16 11.40
C GLY A 59 -2.25 -34.44 11.71
N GLU A 60 -2.48 -35.00 12.89
CA GLU A 60 -3.80 -35.25 13.45
C GLU A 60 -4.43 -33.93 13.93
N SER A 61 -5.69 -33.69 13.62
CA SER A 61 -6.48 -32.57 14.13
C SER A 61 -7.31 -33.01 15.32
N TYR A 62 -7.39 -32.17 16.35
CA TYR A 62 -8.15 -32.46 17.56
C TYR A 62 -9.46 -31.69 17.60
N GLY A 63 -10.45 -32.28 18.31
CA GLY A 63 -11.70 -31.61 18.63
C GLY A 63 -11.51 -30.49 19.66
N PRO A 64 -12.58 -29.70 19.93
CA PRO A 64 -12.55 -28.71 21.00
C PRO A 64 -12.20 -29.37 22.35
N ASP A 65 -11.51 -28.63 23.21
CA ASP A 65 -11.19 -29.01 24.60
C ASP A 65 -10.25 -30.22 24.79
N GLN A 66 -9.56 -30.69 23.74
CA GLN A 66 -8.56 -31.75 23.87
C GLN A 66 -7.34 -31.27 24.68
N VAL A 67 -7.16 -31.77 25.91
CA VAL A 67 -6.03 -31.37 26.78
C VAL A 67 -4.86 -32.36 26.78
N GLU A 68 -5.08 -33.58 26.26
CA GLU A 68 -4.09 -34.65 26.20
C GLU A 68 -3.66 -34.93 24.75
N VAL A 69 -2.36 -35.01 24.49
CA VAL A 69 -1.81 -35.32 23.16
C VAL A 69 -0.88 -36.52 23.29
N ARG A 70 -1.14 -37.60 22.55
CA ARG A 70 -0.24 -38.77 22.54
C ARG A 70 1.08 -38.42 21.85
N VAL A 71 2.20 -38.84 22.43
CA VAL A 71 3.55 -38.67 21.87
C VAL A 71 4.28 -40.01 22.07
N ALA A 72 4.40 -40.78 20.98
CA ALA A 72 4.72 -42.21 21.04
C ALA A 72 3.83 -42.93 22.08
N ASP A 73 4.44 -43.62 23.06
CA ASP A 73 3.75 -44.34 24.14
C ASP A 73 3.45 -43.47 25.38
N SER A 74 3.80 -42.18 25.35
CA SER A 74 3.59 -41.22 26.43
C SER A 74 2.46 -40.23 26.10
N THR A 75 2.05 -39.41 27.07
CA THR A 75 1.01 -38.37 26.87
C THR A 75 1.49 -37.01 27.35
N LEU A 76 1.41 -36.01 26.47
CA LEU A 76 1.57 -34.61 26.82
C LEU A 76 0.25 -34.07 27.35
N VAL A 77 0.24 -33.62 28.60
CA VAL A 77 -0.90 -32.91 29.22
C VAL A 77 -0.66 -31.41 29.13
N LEU A 78 -1.59 -30.67 28.54
CA LEU A 78 -1.51 -29.21 28.45
C LEU A 78 -1.93 -28.56 29.77
N GLU A 79 -1.03 -27.79 30.38
CA GLU A 79 -1.30 -27.07 31.64
C GLU A 79 -2.38 -25.98 31.49
N ALA A 80 -2.54 -25.44 30.29
CA ALA A 80 -3.51 -24.42 29.97
C ALA A 80 -3.97 -24.54 28.52
N GLY A 81 -5.27 -24.34 28.29
CA GLY A 81 -5.85 -24.37 26.95
C GLY A 81 -6.08 -25.79 26.42
N TYR A 82 -6.12 -25.92 25.10
CA TYR A 82 -6.39 -27.19 24.41
C TYR A 82 -5.53 -27.34 23.14
N ALA A 83 -5.33 -28.57 22.69
CA ALA A 83 -4.59 -28.93 21.49
C ALA A 83 -5.47 -28.70 20.26
N LEU A 84 -4.86 -28.17 19.20
CA LEU A 84 -5.52 -28.02 17.90
C LEU A 84 -5.08 -29.09 16.91
N THR A 85 -3.78 -29.39 16.89
CA THR A 85 -3.22 -30.40 15.97
C THR A 85 -1.83 -30.84 16.42
N ALA A 86 -1.43 -32.06 16.06
CA ALA A 86 -0.09 -32.58 16.30
C ALA A 86 0.46 -33.37 15.09
N LEU A 87 1.74 -33.18 14.78
CA LEU A 87 2.48 -33.98 13.80
C LEU A 87 3.42 -34.91 14.53
N GLN A 88 3.22 -36.23 14.41
CA GLN A 88 4.16 -37.23 14.90
C GLN A 88 5.34 -37.33 13.93
N VAL A 89 6.55 -37.09 14.43
CA VAL A 89 7.78 -37.11 13.63
C VAL A 89 8.98 -37.38 14.53
N ASN A 90 9.97 -38.14 14.05
CA ASN A 90 11.20 -38.36 14.79
C ASN A 90 12.11 -37.12 14.66
N LEU A 91 12.19 -36.31 15.72
CA LEU A 91 12.99 -35.10 15.74
C LEU A 91 14.42 -35.40 16.16
N ASP A 92 14.61 -36.22 17.19
CA ASP A 92 15.91 -36.43 17.84
C ASP A 92 16.71 -37.66 17.35
N GLY A 93 16.12 -38.45 16.45
CA GLY A 93 16.75 -39.65 15.88
C GLY A 93 16.68 -40.88 16.79
N SER A 94 15.96 -40.82 17.92
CA SER A 94 15.88 -41.91 18.90
C SER A 94 15.06 -43.12 18.43
N GLY A 95 14.28 -42.97 17.35
CA GLY A 95 13.42 -44.02 16.80
C GLY A 95 12.01 -44.03 17.40
N ALA A 96 11.80 -43.40 18.56
CA ALA A 96 10.47 -43.05 19.06
C ALA A 96 9.93 -41.83 18.31
N ALA A 97 8.61 -41.77 18.11
CA ALA A 97 7.98 -40.60 17.52
C ALA A 97 7.94 -39.44 18.54
N ASP A 98 8.61 -38.34 18.24
CA ASP A 98 8.37 -37.05 18.88
C ASP A 98 7.12 -36.40 18.26
N ALA A 99 6.71 -35.24 18.77
CA ALA A 99 5.61 -34.50 18.18
C ALA A 99 5.85 -32.99 18.08
N LEU A 100 5.37 -32.39 17.00
CA LEU A 100 5.13 -30.94 16.90
C LEU A 100 3.66 -30.67 17.21
N VAL A 101 3.39 -29.93 18.29
CA VAL A 101 2.04 -29.69 18.81
C VAL A 101 1.69 -28.21 18.70
N VAL A 102 0.50 -27.92 18.14
CA VAL A 102 -0.11 -26.59 18.18
C VAL A 102 -1.23 -26.58 19.20
N SER A 103 -1.18 -25.65 20.15
CA SER A 103 -2.20 -25.48 21.19
C SER A 103 -2.71 -24.04 21.28
N ALA A 104 -3.94 -23.90 21.77
CA ALA A 104 -4.63 -22.64 21.97
C ALA A 104 -4.90 -22.39 23.46
N GLU A 105 -4.44 -21.25 23.96
CA GLU A 105 -4.81 -20.64 25.24
C GLU A 105 -5.76 -19.44 24.96
N PRO A 106 -6.49 -18.89 25.95
CA PRO A 106 -7.50 -17.86 25.72
C PRO A 106 -7.05 -16.63 24.91
N GLN A 107 -5.75 -16.28 24.94
CA GLN A 107 -5.20 -15.13 24.21
C GLN A 107 -3.93 -15.46 23.42
N LYS A 108 -3.54 -16.74 23.33
CA LYS A 108 -2.22 -17.11 22.81
C LYS A 108 -2.29 -18.46 22.10
N ILE A 109 -1.72 -18.52 20.90
CA ILE A 109 -1.47 -19.81 20.22
C ILE A 109 0.01 -20.13 20.38
N ARG A 110 0.32 -21.39 20.69
CA ARG A 110 1.67 -21.90 20.92
C ARG A 110 1.96 -23.05 19.97
N LEU A 111 3.19 -23.07 19.46
CA LEU A 111 3.80 -24.22 18.79
C LEU A 111 4.94 -24.72 19.66
N GLN A 112 4.96 -26.02 19.94
CA GLN A 112 5.96 -26.66 20.78
C GLN A 112 6.40 -28.02 20.22
N ALA A 113 7.66 -28.37 20.45
CA ALA A 113 8.14 -29.74 20.28
C ALA A 113 7.93 -30.51 21.59
N ALA A 114 7.52 -31.76 21.48
CA ALA A 114 7.25 -32.65 22.58
C ALA A 114 8.08 -33.93 22.38
N TYR A 115 8.88 -34.30 23.39
CA TYR A 115 9.80 -35.42 23.36
C TYR A 115 9.45 -36.41 24.47
N PRO A 116 9.25 -37.70 24.16
CA PRO A 116 8.96 -38.71 25.17
C PRO A 116 10.20 -38.95 26.06
N ARG A 117 9.97 -39.06 27.37
CA ARG A 117 10.99 -39.29 28.40
C ARG A 117 10.47 -40.36 29.36
N GLY A 118 10.47 -41.61 28.91
CA GLY A 118 9.89 -42.72 29.66
C GLY A 118 8.35 -42.61 29.69
N LEU A 119 7.78 -42.37 30.87
CA LEU A 119 6.33 -42.17 31.02
C LEU A 119 5.91 -40.68 30.89
N ASP A 120 6.87 -39.77 30.96
CA ASP A 120 6.63 -38.32 30.89
C ASP A 120 6.93 -37.76 29.50
N VAL A 121 6.41 -36.56 29.22
CA VAL A 121 6.74 -35.81 27.99
C VAL A 121 7.40 -34.47 28.35
N SER A 122 8.61 -34.27 27.87
CA SER A 122 9.27 -32.96 27.94
C SER A 122 8.85 -32.09 26.75
N SER A 123 8.41 -30.85 26.99
CA SER A 123 8.01 -29.95 25.93
C SER A 123 8.90 -28.70 25.85
N ARG A 124 9.07 -28.18 24.63
CA ARG A 124 9.86 -26.97 24.34
C ARG A 124 9.08 -26.06 23.40
N SER A 125 8.80 -24.85 23.86
CA SER A 125 8.17 -23.81 23.03
C SER A 125 9.07 -23.44 21.85
N ILE A 126 8.54 -23.49 20.63
CA ILE A 126 9.20 -23.08 19.39
C ILE A 126 8.77 -21.67 19.01
N GLY A 127 7.46 -21.39 19.11
CA GLY A 127 6.89 -20.13 18.68
C GLY A 127 5.54 -19.87 19.33
N SER A 128 5.14 -18.60 19.37
CA SER A 128 3.79 -18.22 19.79
C SER A 128 3.37 -16.89 19.20
N PHE A 129 2.07 -16.62 19.19
CA PHE A 129 1.51 -15.30 18.90
C PHE A 129 0.26 -15.04 19.72
N LEU A 130 -0.06 -13.75 19.90
CA LEU A 130 -1.27 -13.32 20.58
C LEU A 130 -2.46 -13.31 19.62
N VAL A 131 -3.59 -13.76 20.14
CA VAL A 131 -4.89 -13.74 19.46
C VAL A 131 -5.60 -12.43 19.83
N PRO A 132 -6.03 -11.62 18.84
CA PRO A 132 -6.84 -10.43 19.13
C PRO A 132 -8.17 -10.83 19.76
N ALA A 133 -8.65 -10.05 20.72
CA ALA A 133 -9.90 -10.33 21.45
C ALA A 133 -11.16 -10.42 20.54
N HIS A 134 -11.12 -9.83 19.35
CA HIS A 134 -12.21 -9.85 18.35
C HIS A 134 -12.10 -11.04 17.36
N CYS A 135 -11.22 -11.99 17.62
CA CYS A 135 -11.07 -13.21 16.83
C CYS A 135 -11.46 -14.41 17.69
N MET A 136 -12.26 -15.33 17.13
CA MET A 136 -12.79 -16.49 17.83
C MET A 136 -12.25 -17.79 17.23
N GLU A 137 -12.24 -18.83 18.07
CA GLU A 137 -12.04 -20.26 17.79
C GLU A 137 -11.08 -20.58 16.63
N PRO A 138 -9.80 -20.84 16.94
CA PRO A 138 -8.82 -21.19 15.92
C PRO A 138 -9.03 -22.61 15.40
N THR A 139 -8.83 -22.79 14.10
CA THR A 139 -8.59 -24.11 13.49
C THR A 139 -7.13 -24.21 13.09
N ALA A 140 -6.49 -25.36 13.30
CA ALA A 140 -5.10 -25.55 12.88
C ALA A 140 -4.89 -26.86 12.14
N SER A 141 -3.89 -26.84 11.25
CA SER A 141 -3.40 -28.01 10.52
C SER A 141 -1.88 -27.95 10.50
N ILE A 142 -1.22 -29.07 10.76
CA ILE A 142 0.23 -29.21 10.60
C ILE A 142 0.53 -30.31 9.59
N ARG A 143 1.49 -30.09 8.70
CA ARG A 143 1.91 -31.07 7.71
C ARG A 143 3.39 -30.94 7.39
N GLN A 144 4.02 -32.05 7.03
CA GLN A 144 5.35 -32.07 6.46
C GLN A 144 5.30 -31.47 5.03
N ILE A 145 6.30 -30.66 4.69
CA ILE A 145 6.45 -30.09 3.33
C ILE A 145 7.73 -30.58 2.64
N SER A 146 8.68 -31.14 3.41
CA SER A 146 9.82 -31.92 2.94
C SER A 146 10.37 -32.78 4.09
N SER A 147 11.36 -33.63 3.82
CA SER A 147 12.00 -34.46 4.86
C SER A 147 12.52 -33.65 6.06
N GLY A 148 12.98 -32.41 5.82
CA GLY A 148 13.53 -31.52 6.85
C GLY A 148 12.61 -30.39 7.31
N LEU A 149 11.37 -30.27 6.80
CA LEU A 149 10.52 -29.11 7.04
C LEU A 149 9.05 -29.46 7.28
N ALA A 150 8.43 -28.75 8.22
CA ALA A 150 7.00 -28.78 8.50
C ALA A 150 6.38 -27.37 8.40
N SER A 151 5.10 -27.35 8.02
CA SER A 151 4.25 -26.15 8.05
C SER A 151 3.09 -26.34 9.02
N ALA A 152 2.91 -25.39 9.92
CA ALA A 152 1.75 -25.33 10.81
C ALA A 152 0.92 -24.09 10.49
N ARG A 153 -0.30 -24.30 9.99
CA ARG A 153 -1.26 -23.23 9.67
C ARG A 153 -2.31 -23.13 10.77
N VAL A 154 -2.62 -21.90 11.16
CA VAL A 154 -3.67 -21.56 12.15
C VAL A 154 -4.56 -20.47 11.58
N GLU A 155 -5.84 -20.75 11.43
CA GLU A 155 -6.87 -19.82 10.94
C GLU A 155 -7.78 -19.37 12.08
N HIS A 156 -8.10 -18.07 12.12
CA HIS A 156 -9.07 -17.49 13.05
C HIS A 156 -10.15 -16.77 12.26
N ARG A 157 -11.38 -16.80 12.78
CA ARG A 157 -12.47 -15.96 12.30
C ARG A 157 -12.54 -14.70 13.16
N CYS A 158 -12.33 -13.54 12.54
CA CYS A 158 -12.42 -12.23 13.19
C CYS A 158 -13.63 -11.46 12.65
N GLU A 159 -14.09 -10.43 13.36
CA GLU A 159 -15.21 -9.57 12.92
C GLU A 159 -15.05 -9.03 11.50
N THR A 160 -13.82 -8.70 11.11
CA THR A 160 -13.49 -8.12 9.80
C THR A 160 -13.10 -9.16 8.75
N GLY A 161 -13.13 -10.45 9.09
CA GLY A 161 -12.81 -11.56 8.18
C GLY A 161 -11.78 -12.53 8.75
N ARG A 162 -11.18 -13.34 7.86
CA ARG A 162 -10.25 -14.41 8.25
C ARG A 162 -8.84 -13.88 8.51
N ARG A 163 -8.22 -14.34 9.60
CA ARG A 163 -6.79 -14.17 9.89
C ARG A 163 -6.10 -15.53 9.80
N THR A 164 -5.02 -15.61 9.03
CA THR A 164 -4.23 -16.85 8.88
C THR A 164 -2.81 -16.61 9.38
N ASN A 165 -2.27 -17.54 10.17
CA ASN A 165 -0.87 -17.55 10.58
C ASN A 165 -0.27 -18.88 10.11
N VAL A 166 0.91 -18.84 9.51
CA VAL A 166 1.65 -20.01 9.05
C VAL A 166 3.04 -19.98 9.67
N TRP A 167 3.40 -21.04 10.37
CA TRP A 167 4.75 -21.28 10.85
C TRP A 167 5.48 -22.24 9.92
N LEU A 168 6.71 -21.89 9.56
CA LEU A 168 7.66 -22.77 8.90
C LEU A 168 8.70 -23.23 9.93
N VAL A 169 8.87 -24.53 10.08
CA VAL A 169 9.64 -25.15 11.16
C VAL A 169 10.58 -26.21 10.62
N THR A 170 11.80 -26.29 11.14
CA THR A 170 12.71 -27.40 10.83
C THR A 170 12.38 -28.67 11.59
N ILE A 171 12.53 -29.79 10.92
CA ILE A 171 12.47 -31.14 11.49
C ILE A 171 13.91 -31.58 11.76
N GLU A 172 14.38 -31.28 12.98
CA GLU A 172 15.71 -31.61 13.47
C GLU A 172 15.63 -31.79 15.00
N ALA A 173 16.67 -32.33 15.63
CA ALA A 173 16.66 -32.63 17.08
C ALA A 173 16.25 -31.43 17.95
N GLN A 174 16.56 -30.22 17.47
CA GLN A 174 16.12 -28.98 18.07
C GLN A 174 15.36 -28.12 17.04
N PRO A 175 14.05 -28.36 16.81
CA PRO A 175 13.25 -27.63 15.82
C PRO A 175 13.32 -26.13 16.00
N ARG A 176 13.53 -25.40 14.92
CA ARG A 176 13.60 -23.93 14.94
C ARG A 176 12.49 -23.35 14.09
N LEU A 177 11.88 -22.28 14.59
CA LEU A 177 11.01 -21.46 13.77
C LEU A 177 11.87 -20.73 12.73
N ARG A 178 11.63 -20.98 11.44
CA ARG A 178 12.34 -20.34 10.35
C ARG A 178 11.63 -19.09 9.87
N GLU A 179 10.30 -19.14 9.77
CA GLU A 179 9.50 -17.98 9.39
C GLU A 179 8.10 -18.08 9.99
N ARG A 180 7.48 -16.92 10.26
CA ARG A 180 6.06 -16.79 10.57
C ARG A 180 5.41 -15.83 9.59
N ILE A 181 4.56 -16.38 8.72
CA ILE A 181 3.75 -15.60 7.79
C ILE A 181 2.40 -15.32 8.45
N THR A 182 1.99 -14.06 8.51
CA THR A 182 0.69 -13.63 9.02
C THR A 182 -0.08 -12.96 7.90
N VAL A 183 -1.32 -13.38 7.69
CA VAL A 183 -2.28 -12.73 6.80
C VAL A 183 -3.41 -12.16 7.64
N LEU A 184 -3.56 -10.84 7.58
CA LEU A 184 -4.59 -10.11 8.30
C LEU A 184 -5.91 -10.09 7.50
N PRO A 185 -7.05 -9.92 8.19
CA PRO A 185 -8.36 -9.76 7.54
C PRO A 185 -8.40 -8.55 6.59
N PRO A 186 -9.37 -8.51 5.65
CA PRO A 186 -9.64 -7.35 4.81
C PRO A 186 -9.72 -6.04 5.57
N ASN A 187 -9.23 -4.97 4.94
CA ASN A 187 -9.37 -3.60 5.45
C ASN A 187 -9.86 -2.66 4.31
N PRO A 188 -10.32 -1.44 4.62
CA PRO A 188 -10.89 -0.53 3.61
C PRO A 188 -9.96 -0.19 2.44
N GLN A 189 -8.65 -0.31 2.63
CA GLN A 189 -7.63 -0.01 1.62
C GLN A 189 -7.11 -1.27 0.92
N SER A 190 -7.33 -2.47 1.47
CA SER A 190 -6.87 -3.75 0.97
C SER A 190 -7.91 -4.84 1.22
N SER A 191 -8.83 -5.02 0.28
CA SER A 191 -9.96 -5.94 0.41
C SER A 191 -9.77 -7.30 -0.27
N ALA A 192 -8.78 -7.44 -1.16
CA ALA A 192 -8.55 -8.67 -1.91
C ALA A 192 -8.32 -9.88 -0.98
N ASP A 193 -8.90 -11.04 -1.31
CA ASP A 193 -8.63 -12.27 -0.57
C ASP A 193 -7.16 -12.67 -0.72
N ILE A 194 -6.56 -13.14 0.38
CA ILE A 194 -5.16 -13.54 0.42
C ILE A 194 -5.09 -14.97 0.95
N GLU A 195 -4.50 -15.85 0.16
CA GLU A 195 -4.17 -17.21 0.55
C GLU A 195 -2.67 -17.43 0.47
N VAL A 196 -2.15 -18.32 1.31
CA VAL A 196 -0.71 -18.62 1.41
C VAL A 196 -0.50 -20.10 1.25
N GLU A 197 0.14 -20.52 0.17
CA GLU A 197 0.57 -21.90 0.00
C GLU A 197 2.08 -22.02 0.10
N LEU A 198 2.56 -23.02 0.84
CA LEU A 198 3.99 -23.30 0.97
C LEU A 198 4.36 -24.50 0.12
N SER A 199 5.44 -24.37 -0.63
CA SER A 199 6.08 -25.44 -1.40
C SER A 199 7.60 -25.38 -1.21
N VAL A 200 8.26 -26.51 -1.45
CA VAL A 200 9.71 -26.64 -1.41
C VAL A 200 10.24 -26.92 -2.81
N ALA A 201 11.28 -26.23 -3.22
CA ALA A 201 11.95 -26.44 -4.50
C ALA A 201 13.38 -25.91 -4.42
N ASP A 202 14.34 -26.53 -5.11
CA ASP A 202 15.68 -25.98 -5.30
C ASP A 202 15.61 -24.89 -6.39
N ARG A 203 15.56 -23.61 -5.99
CA ARG A 203 15.29 -22.49 -6.91
C ARG A 203 16.55 -21.92 -7.54
N ASP A 204 17.73 -22.17 -6.97
CA ASP A 204 19.01 -21.71 -7.51
C ASP A 204 19.97 -22.84 -7.90
N ALA A 205 19.48 -24.09 -7.87
CA ALA A 205 20.19 -25.29 -8.28
C ALA A 205 21.45 -25.56 -7.47
N ASP A 206 21.46 -25.16 -6.18
CA ASP A 206 22.58 -25.41 -5.26
C ASP A 206 22.49 -26.77 -4.54
N GLY A 207 21.43 -27.53 -4.82
CA GLY A 207 21.18 -28.85 -4.26
C GLY A 207 20.52 -28.81 -2.87
N TYR A 208 20.13 -27.64 -2.38
CA TYR A 208 19.40 -27.47 -1.14
C TYR A 208 17.93 -27.09 -1.39
N GLU A 209 17.09 -27.46 -0.43
CA GLU A 209 15.65 -27.18 -0.47
C GLU A 209 15.36 -25.73 -0.11
N ASP A 210 14.87 -24.93 -1.08
CA ASP A 210 14.35 -23.58 -0.81
C ASP A 210 12.85 -23.61 -0.52
N VAL A 211 12.38 -22.62 0.25
CA VAL A 211 10.96 -22.48 0.55
C VAL A 211 10.34 -21.37 -0.28
N VAL A 212 9.24 -21.68 -0.95
CA VAL A 212 8.43 -20.71 -1.68
C VAL A 212 7.07 -20.59 -1.00
N ALA A 213 6.73 -19.38 -0.56
CA ALA A 213 5.38 -19.02 -0.17
C ALA A 213 4.66 -18.37 -1.36
N ASN A 214 3.76 -19.11 -1.98
CA ASN A 214 2.90 -18.61 -3.04
C ASN A 214 1.73 -17.84 -2.42
N LEU A 215 1.79 -16.51 -2.46
CA LEU A 215 0.73 -15.64 -1.97
C LEU A 215 -0.27 -15.38 -3.08
N ARG A 216 -1.46 -15.97 -2.99
CA ARG A 216 -2.55 -15.71 -3.94
C ARG A 216 -3.35 -14.51 -3.46
N ILE A 217 -3.18 -13.37 -4.10
CA ILE A 217 -3.87 -12.11 -3.83
C ILE A 217 -4.93 -11.91 -4.92
N GLY A 218 -6.20 -12.10 -4.55
CA GLY A 218 -7.29 -12.22 -5.51
C GLY A 218 -7.04 -13.37 -6.49
N LYS A 219 -6.77 -13.04 -7.76
CA LYS A 219 -6.51 -14.01 -8.83
C LYS A 219 -5.03 -14.19 -9.17
N THR A 220 -4.13 -13.58 -8.42
CA THR A 220 -2.73 -13.48 -8.80
C THR A 220 -1.83 -14.08 -7.75
N ALA A 221 -0.95 -14.97 -8.18
CA ALA A 221 0.08 -15.56 -7.34
C ALA A 221 1.33 -14.67 -7.34
N ILE A 222 1.81 -14.32 -6.15
CA ILE A 222 3.06 -13.61 -5.92
C ILE A 222 3.95 -14.52 -5.05
N PRO A 223 5.00 -15.13 -5.62
CA PRO A 223 5.91 -15.97 -4.85
C PRO A 223 6.81 -15.11 -3.95
N LEU A 224 6.99 -15.53 -2.71
CA LEU A 224 8.07 -15.09 -1.83
C LEU A 224 8.99 -16.28 -1.58
N THR A 225 10.27 -16.12 -1.86
CA THR A 225 11.26 -17.21 -1.76
C THR A 225 12.19 -16.99 -0.57
N TRP A 226 12.53 -18.06 0.13
CA TRP A 226 13.60 -18.13 1.11
C TRP A 226 14.60 -19.18 0.66
N LEU A 227 15.80 -18.72 0.31
CA LEU A 227 16.90 -19.56 -0.17
C LEU A 227 17.63 -20.20 1.00
N ASN A 228 17.92 -21.49 0.92
CA ASN A 228 18.61 -22.23 1.97
C ASN A 228 20.11 -21.98 1.89
N ARG A 229 20.63 -21.16 2.80
CA ARG A 229 22.06 -20.80 2.86
C ARG A 229 22.74 -21.50 4.04
N PRO A 230 24.09 -21.56 4.09
CA PRO A 230 24.80 -22.10 5.25
C PRO A 230 24.43 -21.46 6.60
N GLY A 231 23.97 -20.19 6.58
CA GLY A 231 23.46 -19.48 7.77
C GLY A 231 21.97 -19.73 8.07
N GLY A 232 21.28 -20.55 7.29
CA GLY A 232 19.84 -20.78 7.28
C GLY A 232 19.11 -20.07 6.13
N PHE A 233 17.78 -20.11 6.18
CA PHE A 233 16.91 -19.49 5.18
C PHE A 233 17.11 -17.97 5.09
N ALA A 234 17.45 -17.49 3.90
CA ALA A 234 17.57 -16.08 3.58
C ALA A 234 16.51 -15.69 2.54
N ARG A 235 15.69 -14.69 2.86
CA ARG A 235 14.66 -14.18 1.92
C ARG A 235 15.33 -13.65 0.65
N ASP A 236 14.80 -14.03 -0.50
CA ASP A 236 15.13 -13.38 -1.77
C ASP A 236 14.65 -11.93 -1.73
N VAL A 237 15.62 -11.01 -1.76
CA VAL A 237 15.37 -9.58 -1.66
C VAL A 237 14.76 -8.99 -2.93
N SER A 238 14.86 -9.70 -4.06
CA SER A 238 14.26 -9.28 -5.33
C SER A 238 12.74 -9.43 -5.34
N GLN A 239 12.19 -10.31 -4.50
CA GLN A 239 10.74 -10.46 -4.33
C GLN A 239 10.19 -9.43 -3.34
N PRO A 240 8.96 -8.91 -3.53
CA PRO A 240 8.02 -9.26 -4.60
C PRO A 240 8.24 -8.46 -5.90
N GLU A 241 9.23 -7.57 -5.97
CA GLU A 241 9.39 -6.60 -7.07
C GLU A 241 9.56 -7.29 -8.44
N THR A 242 10.32 -8.38 -8.53
CA THR A 242 10.48 -9.15 -9.77
C THR A 242 9.12 -9.65 -10.30
N SER A 243 8.31 -10.26 -9.44
CA SER A 243 6.98 -10.78 -9.84
C SER A 243 6.01 -9.65 -10.18
N LEU A 244 6.03 -8.55 -9.43
CA LEU A 244 5.22 -7.37 -9.74
C LEU A 244 5.64 -6.74 -11.07
N LYS A 245 6.94 -6.76 -11.39
CA LYS A 245 7.48 -6.22 -12.65
C LYS A 245 6.97 -7.00 -13.84
N GLU A 246 7.00 -8.32 -13.80
CA GLU A 246 6.46 -9.17 -14.88
C GLU A 246 4.98 -8.87 -15.15
N LEU A 247 4.17 -8.75 -14.10
CA LEU A 247 2.76 -8.41 -14.20
C LEU A 247 2.53 -6.98 -14.74
N ALA A 248 3.34 -6.02 -14.30
CA ALA A 248 3.27 -4.63 -14.75
C ALA A 248 3.68 -4.48 -16.22
N ASP A 249 4.72 -5.20 -16.65
CA ASP A 249 5.18 -5.25 -18.03
C ASP A 249 4.11 -5.87 -18.94
N ALA A 250 3.49 -6.98 -18.52
CA ALA A 250 2.37 -7.59 -19.23
C ALA A 250 1.12 -6.69 -19.30
N ALA A 251 0.89 -5.84 -18.29
CA ALA A 251 -0.17 -4.82 -18.33
C ALA A 251 0.17 -3.72 -19.33
N TRP A 252 1.42 -3.24 -19.31
CA TRP A 252 1.93 -2.20 -20.21
C TRP A 252 1.82 -2.59 -21.68
N GLU A 253 2.31 -3.77 -22.04
CA GLU A 253 2.24 -4.30 -23.42
C GLU A 253 0.80 -4.39 -23.93
N SER A 254 -0.14 -4.76 -23.06
CA SER A 254 -1.56 -4.89 -23.43
C SER A 254 -2.30 -3.55 -23.56
N LEU A 255 -1.74 -2.42 -23.10
CA LEU A 255 -2.43 -1.13 -23.06
C LEU A 255 -2.85 -0.63 -24.45
N GLY A 256 -2.06 -0.91 -25.49
CA GLY A 256 -2.38 -0.52 -26.86
C GLY A 256 -3.60 -1.26 -27.41
N ALA A 257 -3.62 -2.59 -27.28
CA ALA A 257 -4.62 -3.46 -27.90
C ALA A 257 -5.88 -3.66 -27.04
N ASN A 258 -5.75 -3.72 -25.71
CA ASN A 258 -6.86 -3.98 -24.79
C ASN A 258 -6.74 -3.10 -23.52
N PRO A 259 -7.17 -1.82 -23.58
CA PRO A 259 -7.06 -0.90 -22.45
C PRO A 259 -7.80 -1.38 -21.19
N ALA A 260 -8.95 -2.05 -21.35
CA ALA A 260 -9.73 -2.56 -20.22
C ALA A 260 -9.00 -3.74 -19.52
N GLY A 261 -8.46 -4.68 -20.30
CA GLY A 261 -7.63 -5.77 -19.78
C GLY A 261 -6.33 -5.28 -19.15
N ALA A 262 -5.67 -4.29 -19.78
CA ALA A 262 -4.49 -3.63 -19.22
C ALA A 262 -4.78 -2.97 -17.88
N ASN A 263 -5.92 -2.28 -17.75
CA ASN A 263 -6.34 -1.70 -16.48
C ASN A 263 -6.57 -2.77 -15.41
N ALA A 264 -7.27 -3.86 -15.74
CA ALA A 264 -7.51 -4.94 -14.79
C ALA A 264 -6.19 -5.55 -14.29
N ARG A 265 -5.24 -5.82 -15.19
CA ARG A 265 -3.90 -6.33 -14.83
C ARG A 265 -3.11 -5.32 -13.99
N ALA A 266 -3.14 -4.05 -14.36
CA ALA A 266 -2.48 -2.99 -13.60
C ALA A 266 -3.04 -2.87 -12.18
N MET A 267 -4.36 -2.88 -12.03
CA MET A 267 -5.02 -2.83 -10.72
C MET A 267 -4.64 -4.01 -9.83
N THR A 268 -4.51 -5.22 -10.40
CA THR A 268 -3.98 -6.38 -9.68
C THR A 268 -2.59 -6.14 -9.09
N VAL A 269 -1.68 -5.50 -9.84
CA VAL A 269 -0.34 -5.14 -9.33
C VAL A 269 -0.46 -4.15 -8.18
N LEU A 270 -1.36 -3.17 -8.29
CA LEU A 270 -1.59 -2.19 -7.22
C LEU A 270 -2.15 -2.87 -5.96
N ASP A 271 -3.12 -3.77 -6.11
CA ASP A 271 -3.71 -4.52 -4.99
C ASP A 271 -2.67 -5.41 -4.30
N ALA A 272 -1.81 -6.07 -5.08
CA ALA A 272 -0.70 -6.86 -4.55
C ALA A 272 0.31 -5.99 -3.79
N PHE A 273 0.71 -4.85 -4.34
CA PHE A 273 1.58 -3.90 -3.64
C PHE A 273 0.95 -3.43 -2.32
N VAL A 274 -0.35 -3.09 -2.32
CA VAL A 274 -1.04 -2.63 -1.12
C VAL A 274 -1.15 -3.74 -0.06
N ALA A 275 -1.41 -4.98 -0.48
CA ALA A 275 -1.49 -6.11 0.44
C ALA A 275 -0.13 -6.54 1.03
N LEU A 276 0.96 -6.39 0.26
CA LEU A 276 2.29 -6.88 0.64
C LEU A 276 3.17 -5.81 1.29
N CYS A 277 3.21 -4.61 0.73
CA CYS A 277 4.27 -3.64 0.99
C CYS A 277 3.90 -2.67 2.12
N ARG A 278 4.79 -2.51 3.08
CA ARG A 278 4.62 -1.62 4.24
C ARG A 278 4.43 -0.16 3.83
N GLU A 279 5.06 0.25 2.73
CA GLU A 279 5.00 1.59 2.16
C GLU A 279 3.59 2.00 1.72
N SER A 280 2.70 1.04 1.48
CA SER A 280 1.28 1.31 1.20
C SER A 280 0.51 1.83 2.41
N GLY A 281 0.98 1.53 3.63
CA GLY A 281 0.28 1.82 4.89
C GLY A 281 -0.88 0.87 5.21
N ALA A 282 -1.21 -0.09 4.33
CA ALA A 282 -2.35 -0.99 4.46
C ALA A 282 -2.00 -2.48 4.32
N ALA A 283 -0.70 -2.81 4.39
CA ALA A 283 -0.20 -4.18 4.24
C ALA A 283 -0.92 -5.16 5.16
N ARG A 284 -1.35 -6.29 4.58
CA ARG A 284 -2.05 -7.38 5.27
C ARG A 284 -1.18 -8.60 5.46
N VAL A 285 -0.08 -8.72 4.72
CA VAL A 285 0.91 -9.78 4.92
C VAL A 285 2.01 -9.29 5.84
N GLY A 286 2.33 -10.07 6.87
CA GLY A 286 3.44 -9.83 7.79
C GLY A 286 4.38 -11.03 7.86
N LEU A 287 5.67 -10.75 8.05
CA LEU A 287 6.73 -11.75 8.20
C LEU A 287 7.44 -11.55 9.53
N SER A 288 7.79 -12.64 10.20
CA SER A 288 8.56 -12.66 11.44
C SER A 288 8.00 -11.70 12.52
N GLY A 289 6.67 -11.51 12.54
CA GLY A 289 6.00 -10.57 13.46
C GLY A 289 6.01 -9.10 13.07
N THR A 290 6.60 -8.74 11.93
CA THR A 290 6.52 -7.41 11.37
C THR A 290 5.43 -7.34 10.31
N GLN A 291 4.57 -6.33 10.37
CA GLN A 291 3.52 -6.12 9.38
C GLN A 291 4.11 -5.44 8.12
N GLY A 292 3.79 -6.00 6.96
CA GLY A 292 4.26 -5.53 5.66
C GLY A 292 5.71 -5.88 5.35
N LEU A 293 5.95 -6.26 4.10
CA LEU A 293 7.27 -6.37 3.48
C LEU A 293 7.86 -4.98 3.27
N GLN A 294 9.17 -4.85 3.39
CA GLN A 294 9.87 -3.63 2.98
C GLN A 294 10.12 -3.70 1.48
N CYS A 295 9.24 -3.12 0.68
CA CYS A 295 9.36 -3.10 -0.77
C CYS A 295 10.18 -1.91 -1.28
N GLN A 296 10.50 -0.96 -0.40
CA GLN A 296 11.22 0.26 -0.75
C GLN A 296 10.50 1.01 -1.90
N ARG A 297 11.28 1.49 -2.87
CA ARG A 297 10.78 2.18 -4.06
C ARG A 297 10.45 1.16 -5.14
N SER A 298 9.16 0.93 -5.38
CA SER A 298 8.70 -0.03 -6.40
C SER A 298 8.56 0.64 -7.78
N ALA A 299 9.35 0.16 -8.75
CA ALA A 299 9.27 0.60 -10.15
C ALA A 299 8.12 -0.10 -10.87
N ALA A 300 7.91 -1.39 -10.58
CA ALA A 300 6.78 -2.18 -11.09
C ALA A 300 5.43 -1.52 -10.77
N THR A 301 5.26 -1.09 -9.53
CA THR A 301 4.04 -0.42 -9.07
C THR A 301 3.86 0.95 -9.73
N ALA A 302 4.94 1.71 -9.93
CA ALA A 302 4.88 2.98 -10.66
C ALA A 302 4.46 2.79 -12.13
N ARG A 303 4.96 1.75 -12.79
CA ARG A 303 4.58 1.37 -14.15
C ARG A 303 3.11 0.95 -14.22
N ALA A 304 2.65 0.06 -13.34
CA ALA A 304 1.26 -0.36 -13.27
C ALA A 304 0.32 0.84 -13.04
N ALA A 305 0.68 1.76 -12.13
CA ALA A 305 -0.10 2.98 -11.91
C ALA A 305 -0.19 3.84 -13.18
N ALA A 306 0.92 4.01 -13.92
CA ALA A 306 0.91 4.74 -15.19
C ALA A 306 -0.03 4.09 -16.22
N VAL A 307 -0.07 2.75 -16.29
CA VAL A 307 -1.02 2.00 -17.15
C VAL A 307 -2.46 2.24 -16.72
N ALA A 308 -2.76 2.12 -15.42
CA ALA A 308 -4.09 2.30 -14.88
C ALA A 308 -4.60 3.75 -15.08
N ILE A 309 -3.76 4.76 -14.85
CA ILE A 309 -4.07 6.17 -15.15
C ILE A 309 -4.40 6.33 -16.64
N SER A 310 -3.53 5.83 -17.53
CA SER A 310 -3.71 5.96 -18.98
C SER A 310 -4.98 5.28 -19.47
N ALA A 311 -5.29 4.10 -18.94
CA ALA A 311 -6.51 3.37 -19.27
C ALA A 311 -7.76 4.09 -18.73
N ALA A 312 -7.71 4.61 -17.49
CA ALA A 312 -8.79 5.40 -16.92
C ALA A 312 -9.08 6.64 -17.77
N ILE A 313 -8.06 7.37 -18.22
CA ILE A 313 -8.20 8.52 -19.14
C ILE A 313 -8.86 8.09 -20.47
N ARG A 314 -8.41 6.98 -21.07
CA ARG A 314 -8.99 6.47 -22.33
C ARG A 314 -10.45 6.05 -22.20
N SER A 315 -10.85 5.59 -21.01
CA SER A 315 -12.25 5.25 -20.68
C SER A 315 -13.12 6.46 -20.32
N GLY A 316 -12.55 7.66 -20.26
CA GLY A 316 -13.25 8.87 -19.80
C GLY A 316 -13.39 8.99 -18.28
N SER A 317 -12.76 8.10 -17.50
CA SER A 317 -12.78 8.07 -16.03
C SER A 317 -11.75 9.03 -15.43
N PHE A 318 -11.91 10.33 -15.67
CA PHE A 318 -10.93 11.37 -15.31
C PHE A 318 -10.74 11.56 -13.81
N VAL A 319 -11.81 11.47 -13.01
CA VAL A 319 -11.69 11.58 -11.54
C VAL A 319 -10.83 10.44 -11.00
N ARG A 320 -11.07 9.21 -11.47
CA ARG A 320 -10.27 8.03 -11.12
C ARG A 320 -8.81 8.16 -11.57
N ALA A 321 -8.58 8.69 -12.78
CA ALA A 321 -7.23 8.94 -13.27
C ALA A 321 -6.46 9.92 -12.36
N LEU A 322 -7.12 10.97 -11.87
CA LEU A 322 -6.51 11.94 -10.96
C LEU A 322 -6.19 11.34 -9.58
N GLU A 323 -7.03 10.46 -9.04
CA GLU A 323 -6.75 9.72 -7.80
C GLU A 323 -5.52 8.82 -7.93
N LEU A 324 -5.48 8.04 -9.01
CA LEU A 324 -4.35 7.17 -9.29
C LEU A 324 -3.08 7.99 -9.48
N GLN A 325 -3.17 9.14 -10.15
CA GLN A 325 -2.04 10.05 -10.33
C GLN A 325 -1.58 10.67 -9.00
N ARG A 326 -2.49 10.99 -8.07
CA ARG A 326 -2.13 11.44 -6.71
C ARG A 326 -1.31 10.37 -6.00
N TRP A 327 -1.78 9.13 -6.06
CA TRP A 327 -1.06 8.01 -5.44
C TRP A 327 0.29 7.77 -6.13
N TRP A 328 0.34 7.88 -7.45
CA TRP A 328 1.54 7.75 -8.28
C TRP A 328 2.62 8.80 -8.01
N GLN A 329 2.24 9.98 -7.50
CA GLN A 329 3.17 11.03 -7.06
C GLN A 329 3.74 10.79 -5.65
N ASN A 330 3.34 9.72 -4.96
CA ASN A 330 3.89 9.35 -3.65
C ASN A 330 5.40 9.03 -3.78
N PRO A 331 6.27 9.52 -2.87
CA PRO A 331 7.70 9.21 -2.86
C PRO A 331 8.07 7.72 -2.81
N ALA A 332 7.14 6.84 -2.43
CA ALA A 332 7.31 5.38 -2.49
C ALA A 332 7.33 4.84 -3.94
N LEU A 333 6.85 5.60 -4.91
CA LEU A 333 6.80 5.22 -6.32
C LEU A 333 7.86 6.01 -7.09
N THR A 334 8.53 5.35 -8.04
CA THR A 334 9.63 5.96 -8.81
C THR A 334 9.32 5.92 -10.30
N PRO A 335 8.45 6.83 -10.78
CA PRO A 335 8.05 6.80 -12.18
C PRO A 335 9.19 7.16 -13.11
N SER A 336 9.41 6.30 -14.11
CA SER A 336 10.39 6.50 -15.17
C SER A 336 9.99 7.63 -16.13
N PRO A 337 10.94 8.22 -16.90
CA PRO A 337 10.60 9.23 -17.92
C PRO A 337 9.60 8.72 -18.97
N GLU A 338 9.67 7.45 -19.32
CA GLU A 338 8.75 6.79 -20.26
C GLU A 338 7.32 6.76 -19.68
N GLU A 339 7.15 6.36 -18.43
CA GLU A 339 5.86 6.35 -17.73
C GLU A 339 5.27 7.76 -17.59
N ARG A 340 6.12 8.76 -17.31
CA ARG A 340 5.72 10.18 -17.33
C ARG A 340 5.23 10.64 -18.68
N THR A 341 5.95 10.27 -19.73
CA THR A 341 5.57 10.60 -21.11
C THR A 341 4.26 9.92 -21.48
N LEU A 342 4.04 8.66 -21.08
CA LEU A 342 2.79 7.94 -21.31
C LEU A 342 1.60 8.67 -20.68
N VAL A 343 1.67 8.98 -19.37
CA VAL A 343 0.59 9.65 -18.64
C VAL A 343 0.33 11.05 -19.19
N GLN A 344 1.38 11.84 -19.46
CA GLN A 344 1.24 13.17 -20.05
C GLN A 344 0.59 13.10 -21.44
N THR A 345 1.04 12.17 -22.28
CA THR A 345 0.47 11.96 -23.62
C THR A 345 -1.00 11.53 -23.54
N ALA A 346 -1.35 10.66 -22.58
CA ALA A 346 -2.73 10.25 -22.35
C ALA A 346 -3.63 11.45 -22.02
N TRP A 347 -3.20 12.34 -21.11
CA TRP A 347 -3.95 13.57 -20.79
C TRP A 347 -4.08 14.53 -21.99
N ARG A 348 -3.01 14.71 -22.78
CA ARG A 348 -3.05 15.58 -23.96
C ARG A 348 -3.98 15.06 -25.05
N ARG A 349 -4.05 13.73 -25.21
CA ARG A 349 -4.88 13.04 -26.21
C ARG A 349 -6.25 12.62 -25.67
N ALA A 350 -6.55 12.93 -24.41
CA ALA A 350 -7.83 12.61 -23.79
C ALA A 350 -8.96 13.22 -24.63
N LYS A 351 -9.88 12.38 -25.11
CA LYS A 351 -11.06 12.87 -25.83
C LYS A 351 -11.93 13.61 -24.82
N ALA A 352 -12.12 14.90 -25.03
CA ALA A 352 -13.11 15.66 -24.29
C ALA A 352 -14.50 15.11 -24.67
N ASN A 353 -15.35 14.87 -23.67
CA ASN A 353 -16.73 14.42 -23.91
C ASN A 353 -17.63 15.55 -24.42
N VAL A 354 -17.13 16.80 -24.38
CA VAL A 354 -17.79 18.01 -24.86
C VAL A 354 -16.74 18.91 -25.50
N GLU A 355 -17.12 19.63 -26.55
CA GLU A 355 -16.25 20.63 -27.18
C GLU A 355 -16.09 21.84 -26.25
N ALA A 356 -14.87 22.09 -25.78
CA ALA A 356 -14.54 23.23 -24.94
C ALA A 356 -13.92 24.33 -25.78
N THR A 357 -14.49 25.54 -25.71
CA THR A 357 -13.88 26.74 -26.29
C THR A 357 -13.48 27.70 -25.19
N TRP A 358 -12.51 28.55 -25.46
CA TRP A 358 -12.18 29.63 -24.55
C TRP A 358 -11.93 30.93 -25.31
N ARG A 359 -12.13 32.05 -24.61
CA ARG A 359 -11.77 33.38 -25.11
C ARG A 359 -10.96 34.14 -24.07
N ARG A 360 -10.03 34.95 -24.53
CA ARG A 360 -9.27 35.85 -23.66
C ARG A 360 -10.17 36.96 -23.15
N ILE A 361 -10.13 37.20 -21.84
CA ILE A 361 -10.87 38.25 -21.16
C ILE A 361 -9.93 39.33 -20.66
N ASP A 362 -8.78 38.92 -20.14
CA ASP A 362 -7.83 39.84 -19.55
C ASP A 362 -6.39 39.32 -19.55
N ILE A 363 -5.47 40.17 -19.12
CA ILE A 363 -4.06 39.85 -18.95
C ILE A 363 -3.62 40.34 -17.56
N GLU A 364 -2.91 39.49 -16.83
CA GLU A 364 -2.24 39.81 -15.56
C GLU A 364 -0.99 38.94 -15.41
N GLY A 365 0.18 39.57 -15.29
CA GLY A 365 1.46 38.86 -15.21
C GLY A 365 1.67 38.12 -13.88
N GLY A 366 1.08 38.62 -12.79
CA GLY A 366 1.11 38.00 -11.46
C GLY A 366 -0.04 37.03 -11.23
N ARG A 367 0.06 36.17 -10.22
CA ARG A 367 -1.04 35.27 -9.83
C ARG A 367 -2.24 36.09 -9.36
N VAL A 368 -3.43 35.77 -9.87
CA VAL A 368 -4.70 36.38 -9.44
C VAL A 368 -5.58 35.41 -8.67
N SER A 369 -6.48 35.93 -7.86
CA SER A 369 -7.66 35.22 -7.40
C SER A 369 -8.82 35.55 -8.35
N LEU A 370 -9.51 34.50 -8.81
CA LEU A 370 -10.69 34.62 -9.68
C LEU A 370 -11.93 34.23 -8.89
N SER A 371 -13.03 34.95 -9.07
CA SER A 371 -14.33 34.55 -8.53
C SER A 371 -15.47 35.17 -9.34
N PHE A 372 -16.56 34.43 -9.48
CA PHE A 372 -17.78 34.98 -10.08
C PHE A 372 -18.61 35.65 -8.99
N ARG A 373 -19.09 36.87 -9.28
CA ARG A 373 -20.12 37.53 -8.45
C ARG A 373 -21.51 37.03 -8.81
N ASP A 374 -21.73 36.83 -10.11
CA ASP A 374 -22.93 36.26 -10.73
C ASP A 374 -22.50 35.54 -12.04
N THR A 375 -23.46 35.12 -12.87
CA THR A 375 -23.18 34.40 -14.12
C THR A 375 -22.51 35.24 -15.22
N ASP A 376 -22.56 36.57 -15.12
CA ASP A 376 -22.04 37.52 -16.11
C ASP A 376 -20.95 38.45 -15.56
N THR A 377 -20.64 38.41 -14.26
CA THR A 377 -19.63 39.27 -13.64
C THR A 377 -18.49 38.46 -13.03
N LEU A 378 -17.30 38.60 -13.62
CA LEU A 378 -16.05 38.01 -13.11
C LEU A 378 -15.25 39.04 -12.31
N VAL A 379 -14.89 38.71 -11.08
CA VAL A 379 -13.95 39.49 -10.26
C VAL A 379 -12.54 38.94 -10.44
N ILE A 380 -11.62 39.83 -10.79
CA ILE A 380 -10.18 39.58 -10.91
C ILE A 380 -9.50 40.34 -9.77
N ASP A 381 -9.05 39.60 -8.76
CA ASP A 381 -8.29 40.14 -7.63
C ASP A 381 -6.79 39.88 -7.87
N GLY A 382 -6.09 40.96 -8.24
CA GLY A 382 -4.69 40.95 -8.66
C GLY A 382 -4.01 42.27 -8.34
N ARG A 383 -3.04 42.69 -9.16
CA ARG A 383 -2.32 43.96 -8.96
C ARG A 383 -3.23 45.17 -9.14
N ALA A 384 -4.14 45.11 -10.12
CA ALA A 384 -5.17 46.11 -10.39
C ALA A 384 -6.55 45.43 -10.29
N PRO A 385 -7.15 45.35 -9.09
CA PRO A 385 -8.39 44.65 -8.87
C PRO A 385 -9.55 45.25 -9.66
N ARG A 386 -10.36 44.40 -10.28
CA ARG A 386 -11.41 44.83 -11.21
C ARG A 386 -12.49 43.77 -11.36
N GLN A 387 -13.68 44.20 -11.74
CA GLN A 387 -14.73 43.33 -12.25
C GLN A 387 -14.81 43.47 -13.77
N VAL A 388 -15.09 42.37 -14.44
CA VAL A 388 -15.32 42.31 -15.88
C VAL A 388 -16.70 41.76 -16.12
N GLN A 389 -17.53 42.55 -16.79
CA GLN A 389 -18.82 42.08 -17.29
C GLN A 389 -18.57 41.27 -18.56
N LEU A 390 -18.96 40.00 -18.55
CA LEU A 390 -18.54 39.01 -19.54
C LEU A 390 -19.26 39.23 -20.88
N SER A 391 -20.54 39.59 -20.85
CA SER A 391 -21.34 39.91 -22.03
C SER A 391 -20.83 41.15 -22.79
N SER A 392 -20.55 42.24 -22.08
CA SER A 392 -20.16 43.53 -22.68
C SER A 392 -18.65 43.74 -22.79
N GLY A 393 -17.85 42.99 -22.01
CA GLY A 393 -16.40 43.20 -21.89
C GLY A 393 -16.02 44.43 -21.05
N ILE A 394 -16.98 45.14 -20.47
CA ILE A 394 -16.73 46.35 -19.66
C ILE A 394 -15.94 45.97 -18.42
N LYS A 395 -14.86 46.71 -18.17
CA LYS A 395 -13.99 46.55 -17.00
C LYS A 395 -14.21 47.71 -16.04
N THR A 396 -14.64 47.40 -14.81
CA THR A 396 -14.80 48.40 -13.75
C THR A 396 -13.72 48.17 -12.69
N PRO A 397 -12.87 49.16 -12.39
CA PRO A 397 -11.94 49.08 -11.28
C PRO A 397 -12.67 48.80 -9.96
N LEU A 398 -12.08 47.98 -9.10
CA LEU A 398 -12.58 47.73 -7.75
C LEU A 398 -11.60 48.30 -6.74
N SER A 399 -12.11 49.00 -5.73
CA SER A 399 -11.33 49.38 -4.57
C SER A 399 -11.02 48.16 -3.70
N ARG A 400 -9.95 48.23 -2.90
CA ARG A 400 -9.61 47.14 -1.96
C ARG A 400 -10.72 46.85 -0.95
N ALA A 401 -11.57 47.84 -0.63
CA ALA A 401 -12.68 47.67 0.29
C ALA A 401 -13.82 46.81 -0.30
N GLU A 402 -13.94 46.78 -1.62
CA GLU A 402 -14.94 46.00 -2.36
C GLU A 402 -14.45 44.58 -2.68
N LEU A 403 -13.18 44.28 -2.42
CA LEU A 403 -12.63 42.94 -2.61
C LEU A 403 -13.00 42.05 -1.46
N VAL A 404 -13.62 40.94 -1.83
CA VAL A 404 -14.10 39.95 -0.89
C VAL A 404 -13.45 38.61 -1.24
N PRO A 405 -12.73 37.97 -0.31
CA PRO A 405 -12.16 36.65 -0.53
C PRO A 405 -13.18 35.66 -1.07
N ALA A 406 -12.74 34.85 -2.03
CA ALA A 406 -13.61 33.90 -2.71
C ALA A 406 -14.15 32.83 -1.75
N ILE A 407 -13.30 32.33 -0.84
CA ILE A 407 -13.68 31.36 0.18
C ILE A 407 -13.79 32.10 1.53
N ARG A 408 -15.02 32.33 1.96
CA ARG A 408 -15.33 33.07 3.18
C ARG A 408 -16.57 32.52 3.85
N ASP A 409 -16.63 32.70 5.16
CA ASP A 409 -17.81 32.28 5.91
C ASP A 409 -19.08 33.06 5.47
N PRO A 410 -20.28 32.56 5.81
CA PRO A 410 -21.54 33.23 5.46
C PRO A 410 -21.68 34.66 6.01
N SER A 411 -21.04 34.98 7.13
CA SER A 411 -21.02 36.35 7.66
C SER A 411 -19.97 37.25 7.01
N GLY A 412 -19.04 36.68 6.23
CA GLY A 412 -17.97 37.43 5.57
C GLY A 412 -16.91 37.98 6.53
N ARG A 413 -16.79 37.42 7.73
CA ARG A 413 -15.83 37.82 8.77
C ARG A 413 -14.51 37.04 8.65
N PHE A 414 -14.57 35.79 8.21
CA PHE A 414 -13.45 34.85 8.14
C PHE A 414 -13.22 34.35 6.71
N SER A 415 -11.98 33.98 6.41
CA SER A 415 -11.60 33.37 5.15
C SER A 415 -10.59 32.23 5.34
N VAL A 416 -10.53 31.37 4.33
CA VAL A 416 -9.48 30.36 4.19
C VAL A 416 -8.26 31.02 3.57
N ARG A 417 -7.09 30.83 4.19
CA ARG A 417 -5.81 31.40 3.73
C ARG A 417 -4.98 30.41 2.97
N SER A 418 -4.86 29.22 3.51
CA SER A 418 -4.03 28.16 2.95
C SER A 418 -4.56 26.79 3.37
N VAL A 419 -4.16 25.77 2.63
CA VAL A 419 -4.31 24.37 3.03
C VAL A 419 -2.91 23.80 3.13
N ARG A 420 -2.60 23.12 4.22
CA ARG A 420 -1.25 22.63 4.53
C ARG A 420 -1.27 21.12 4.76
N ALA A 421 -0.28 20.45 4.21
CA ALA A 421 0.07 19.10 4.57
C ALA A 421 1.05 19.18 5.76
N THR A 422 0.66 18.56 6.86
CA THR A 422 1.39 18.55 8.12
C THR A 422 1.68 17.12 8.57
N CYS A 423 2.50 16.96 9.61
CA CYS A 423 2.69 15.67 10.27
C CYS A 423 1.39 15.08 10.86
N ALA A 424 0.46 15.94 11.28
CA ALA A 424 -0.82 15.52 11.83
C ALA A 424 -1.85 15.13 10.75
N GLY A 425 -1.55 15.37 9.47
CA GLY A 425 -2.45 15.21 8.34
C GLY A 425 -2.65 16.54 7.62
N PHE A 426 -3.86 16.78 7.09
CA PHE A 426 -4.16 17.98 6.31
C PHE A 426 -4.97 18.99 7.14
N GLU A 427 -4.56 20.25 7.10
CA GLU A 427 -5.17 21.33 7.88
C GLU A 427 -5.49 22.54 7.00
N ALA A 428 -6.64 23.16 7.22
CA ALA A 428 -6.98 24.47 6.67
C ALA A 428 -6.56 25.57 7.64
N GLU A 429 -5.85 26.58 7.14
CA GLU A 429 -5.54 27.80 7.89
C GLU A 429 -6.66 28.83 7.68
N LEU A 430 -7.27 29.25 8.79
CA LEU A 430 -8.44 30.12 8.82
C LEU A 430 -8.13 31.36 9.63
N GLY A 431 -8.71 32.51 9.27
CA GLY A 431 -8.57 33.71 10.09
C GLY A 431 -9.52 34.83 9.65
N PRO A 432 -9.64 35.91 10.46
CA PRO A 432 -10.43 37.06 10.07
C PRO A 432 -9.85 37.71 8.80
N ILE A 433 -10.72 38.20 7.92
CA ILE A 433 -10.33 38.77 6.62
C ILE A 433 -9.41 39.99 6.77
N ARG A 434 -9.62 40.79 7.83
CA ARG A 434 -8.86 42.02 8.10
C ARG A 434 -7.74 41.87 9.14
N SER A 435 -7.54 40.67 9.69
CA SER A 435 -6.53 40.41 10.72
C SER A 435 -5.39 39.57 10.14
N LYS A 436 -4.25 39.48 10.82
CA LYS A 436 -3.21 38.48 10.53
C LYS A 436 -3.35 37.23 11.39
N GLN A 437 -4.17 37.25 12.44
CA GLN A 437 -4.40 36.09 13.30
C GLN A 437 -5.01 34.94 12.49
N SER A 438 -4.48 33.74 12.67
CA SER A 438 -5.02 32.53 12.09
C SER A 438 -5.00 31.39 13.10
N HIS A 439 -5.88 30.42 12.86
CA HIS A 439 -5.91 29.14 13.55
C HIS A 439 -6.11 28.03 12.52
N ARG A 440 -5.95 26.78 12.96
CA ARG A 440 -5.99 25.62 12.08
C ARG A 440 -7.22 24.77 12.35
N ALA A 441 -7.79 24.23 11.28
CA ALA A 441 -8.86 23.25 11.33
C ALA A 441 -8.44 21.99 10.57
N ALA A 442 -8.50 20.83 11.22
CA ALA A 442 -8.14 19.56 10.60
C ALA A 442 -9.15 19.19 9.51
N ILE A 443 -8.66 18.93 8.29
CA ILE A 443 -9.43 18.37 7.18
C ILE A 443 -9.35 16.84 7.23
N GLU A 444 -8.16 16.31 7.46
CA GLU A 444 -7.92 14.88 7.59
C GLU A 444 -6.81 14.64 8.60
N GLY A 445 -7.07 13.77 9.58
CA GLY A 445 -6.06 13.33 10.54
C GLY A 445 -5.28 12.14 10.02
N ARG A 446 -3.99 12.06 10.35
CA ARG A 446 -3.18 10.87 10.07
C ARG A 446 -3.64 9.71 10.94
N SER A 447 -3.92 8.56 10.35
CA SER A 447 -4.36 7.35 11.07
C SER A 447 -3.25 6.68 11.89
N SER A 448 -1.97 6.91 11.57
CA SER A 448 -0.85 6.24 12.24
C SER A 448 -0.36 7.00 13.47
N LYS A 449 -0.21 6.29 14.60
CA LYS A 449 0.54 6.76 15.78
C LYS A 449 2.06 6.85 15.56
N ALA A 450 2.55 6.45 14.39
CA ALA A 450 3.97 6.50 14.07
C ALA A 450 4.45 7.96 13.95
N PRO A 451 5.53 8.35 14.67
CA PRO A 451 6.04 9.71 14.62
C PRO A 451 6.50 10.03 13.19
N CYS A 452 6.15 11.22 12.71
CA CYS A 452 6.74 11.74 11.48
C CYS A 452 8.25 11.89 11.68
N LYS A 453 9.05 11.13 10.92
CA LYS A 453 10.51 11.23 10.96
C LYS A 453 11.05 12.57 10.44
N ALA A 454 10.24 13.35 9.72
CA ALA A 454 10.58 14.70 9.26
C ALA A 454 9.39 15.65 9.42
N SER A 455 9.65 16.93 9.72
CA SER A 455 8.60 17.96 9.74
C SER A 455 8.10 18.21 8.31
N ILE A 456 7.01 17.53 7.94
CA ILE A 456 6.24 17.89 6.76
C ILE A 456 5.43 19.11 7.17
N ASP A 457 5.77 20.28 6.65
CA ASP A 457 4.93 21.47 6.70
C ASP A 457 5.02 22.23 5.38
N ARG A 458 4.13 21.88 4.44
CA ARG A 458 4.10 22.45 3.08
C ARG A 458 2.67 22.75 2.63
N PRO A 459 2.47 23.60 1.62
CA PRO A 459 1.18 23.73 0.96
C PRO A 459 0.68 22.37 0.47
N ALA A 460 -0.60 22.08 0.72
CA ALA A 460 -1.26 20.92 0.13
C ALA A 460 -1.42 21.15 -1.37
N THR A 461 -1.18 20.11 -2.15
CA THR A 461 -1.49 20.14 -3.58
C THR A 461 -3.00 20.02 -3.76
N VAL A 462 -3.51 20.50 -4.91
CA VAL A 462 -4.95 20.42 -5.21
C VAL A 462 -5.44 18.97 -5.29
N PHE A 463 -4.54 18.02 -5.59
CA PHE A 463 -4.85 16.60 -5.66
C PHE A 463 -4.88 15.93 -4.29
N GLU A 464 -4.17 16.48 -3.30
CA GLU A 464 -4.21 15.99 -1.92
C GLU A 464 -5.46 16.43 -1.20
N TRP A 465 -5.65 17.74 -1.02
CA TRP A 465 -6.86 18.31 -0.46
C TRP A 465 -6.98 19.76 -0.91
N ALA A 466 -8.15 20.10 -1.45
CA ALA A 466 -8.49 21.47 -1.79
C ALA A 466 -9.75 21.89 -1.03
N VAL A 467 -9.69 23.01 -0.32
CA VAL A 467 -10.90 23.66 0.16
C VAL A 467 -11.58 24.34 -1.02
N LEU A 468 -12.78 23.88 -1.34
CA LEU A 468 -13.56 24.34 -2.48
C LEU A 468 -14.37 25.59 -2.14
N GLY A 469 -14.88 25.65 -0.91
CA GLY A 469 -15.70 26.74 -0.42
C GLY A 469 -16.06 26.62 1.07
N TRP A 470 -16.94 27.50 1.53
CA TRP A 470 -17.41 27.56 2.92
C TRP A 470 -18.94 27.67 2.94
N ALA A 471 -19.58 26.75 3.65
CA ALA A 471 -21.03 26.68 3.85
C ALA A 471 -21.41 26.96 5.32
N PRO A 472 -22.68 27.21 5.67
CA PRO A 472 -23.09 27.50 7.06
C PRO A 472 -22.58 26.53 8.13
N GLN A 473 -22.48 25.25 7.79
CA GLN A 473 -21.98 24.19 8.67
C GLN A 473 -20.44 24.12 8.78
N GLY A 474 -19.69 24.70 7.84
CA GLY A 474 -18.23 24.61 7.84
C GLY A 474 -17.57 24.66 6.45
N LEU A 475 -16.30 24.25 6.38
CA LEU A 475 -15.57 24.20 5.11
C LEU A 475 -16.01 23.00 4.29
N VAL A 476 -16.03 23.17 2.97
CA VAL A 476 -16.23 22.09 2.02
C VAL A 476 -14.90 21.83 1.32
N ALA A 477 -14.34 20.65 1.52
CA ALA A 477 -13.05 20.25 0.98
C ALA A 477 -13.19 18.97 0.15
N ALA A 478 -12.37 18.83 -0.89
CA ALA A 478 -12.38 17.65 -1.76
C ALA A 478 -10.99 17.09 -1.96
N SER A 479 -10.96 15.78 -2.20
CA SER A 479 -9.77 14.99 -2.48
C SER A 479 -10.15 13.78 -3.33
N GLY A 480 -9.81 13.79 -4.62
CA GLY A 480 -10.23 12.72 -5.53
C GLY A 480 -11.75 12.55 -5.56
N ASP A 481 -12.23 11.33 -5.30
CA ASP A 481 -13.63 10.91 -5.16
C ASP A 481 -14.30 11.38 -3.86
N VAL A 482 -13.54 11.87 -2.88
CA VAL A 482 -14.05 12.27 -1.56
C VAL A 482 -14.42 13.74 -1.53
N LEU A 483 -15.62 14.04 -1.01
CA LEU A 483 -16.06 15.37 -0.62
C LEU A 483 -16.36 15.35 0.88
N ARG A 484 -15.86 16.34 1.60
CA ARG A 484 -15.87 16.37 3.05
C ARG A 484 -16.32 17.74 3.55
N VAL A 485 -17.10 17.72 4.63
CA VAL A 485 -17.40 18.91 5.43
C VAL A 485 -16.51 18.91 6.66
N VAL A 486 -15.83 20.03 6.91
CA VAL A 486 -15.09 20.29 8.16
C VAL A 486 -15.94 21.21 9.03
N PRO A 487 -16.61 20.69 10.08
CA PRO A 487 -17.53 21.49 10.87
C PRO A 487 -16.82 22.62 11.61
N LEU A 488 -17.32 23.84 11.49
CA LEU A 488 -16.78 25.02 12.16
C LEU A 488 -17.87 25.75 12.95
N ASN A 489 -17.48 26.37 14.07
CA ASN A 489 -18.38 27.24 14.82
C ASN A 489 -18.38 28.67 14.27
N GLN A 490 -19.19 29.54 14.87
CA GLN A 490 -19.33 30.95 14.50
C GLN A 490 -18.03 31.79 14.61
N PHE A 491 -16.98 31.26 15.23
CA PHE A 491 -15.65 31.87 15.34
C PHE A 491 -14.63 31.19 14.42
N ALA A 492 -15.11 30.43 13.43
CA ALA A 492 -14.33 29.62 12.52
C ALA A 492 -13.48 28.51 13.18
N LYS A 493 -13.68 28.19 14.47
CA LYS A 493 -12.93 27.14 15.15
C LYS A 493 -13.57 25.76 14.90
N PRO A 494 -12.79 24.66 14.94
CA PRO A 494 -13.33 23.30 14.79
C PRO A 494 -14.50 23.04 15.74
N ALA A 495 -15.60 22.53 15.20
CA ALA A 495 -16.84 22.22 15.94
C ALA A 495 -17.19 20.72 15.96
N GLY A 496 -16.31 19.87 15.42
CA GLY A 496 -16.54 18.43 15.34
C GLY A 496 -15.48 17.74 14.49
N ARG A 497 -15.63 16.43 14.32
CA ARG A 497 -14.81 15.67 13.38
C ARG A 497 -15.26 15.96 11.94
N PRO A 498 -14.35 15.95 10.96
CA PRO A 498 -14.73 16.05 9.55
C PRO A 498 -15.67 14.91 9.13
N ILE A 499 -16.59 15.20 8.21
CA ILE A 499 -17.65 14.30 7.77
C ILE A 499 -17.52 14.09 6.27
N ASP A 500 -17.32 12.85 5.84
CA ASP A 500 -17.35 12.48 4.42
C ASP A 500 -18.80 12.44 3.92
N LEU A 501 -19.02 13.09 2.79
CA LEU A 501 -20.29 13.06 2.09
C LEU A 501 -20.32 11.88 1.14
N THR A 502 -21.47 11.26 1.00
CA THR A 502 -21.77 10.33 -0.09
C THR A 502 -22.43 11.09 -1.23
N THR A 503 -22.55 10.45 -2.41
CA THR A 503 -23.28 11.03 -3.55
C THR A 503 -24.77 11.25 -3.26
N THR A 504 -25.32 10.53 -2.27
CA THR A 504 -26.71 10.65 -1.81
C THR A 504 -26.90 11.63 -0.65
N SER A 505 -25.80 12.09 -0.03
CA SER A 505 -25.86 12.99 1.12
C SER A 505 -26.39 14.37 0.71
N PRO A 506 -27.18 15.04 1.57
CA PRO A 506 -27.58 16.42 1.31
C PRO A 506 -26.34 17.32 1.24
N LEU A 507 -26.24 18.09 0.17
CA LEU A 507 -25.10 18.97 -0.06
C LEU A 507 -25.17 20.21 0.86
N PRO A 508 -24.04 20.60 1.46
CA PRO A 508 -23.97 21.82 2.26
C PRO A 508 -24.20 23.02 1.35
N ALA A 509 -25.21 23.86 1.60
CA ALA A 509 -25.52 25.02 0.77
C ALA A 509 -26.10 26.16 1.63
N PRO A 510 -25.97 27.45 1.20
CA PRO A 510 -25.18 27.90 0.06
C PRO A 510 -23.67 27.88 0.35
N ILE A 511 -22.88 27.41 -0.60
CA ILE A 511 -21.41 27.40 -0.51
C ILE A 511 -20.85 28.69 -1.11
N ARG A 512 -19.94 29.34 -0.39
CA ARG A 512 -19.14 30.45 -0.89
C ARG A 512 -17.73 29.98 -1.23
N GLY A 513 -17.43 29.86 -2.51
CA GLY A 513 -16.13 29.42 -3.00
C GLY A 513 -15.94 29.72 -4.48
N ALA A 514 -14.67 29.80 -4.92
CA ALA A 514 -14.36 30.00 -6.34
C ALA A 514 -14.52 28.71 -7.16
N ARG A 515 -14.30 27.54 -6.55
CA ARG A 515 -14.11 26.27 -7.29
C ARG A 515 -15.30 25.33 -7.25
N ILE A 516 -16.41 25.74 -6.64
CA ILE A 516 -17.61 24.95 -6.46
C ILE A 516 -18.84 25.85 -6.67
N THR A 517 -19.89 25.30 -7.27
CA THR A 517 -21.17 25.98 -7.41
C THR A 517 -21.81 26.21 -6.05
N ALA A 518 -22.70 27.21 -5.94
CA ALA A 518 -23.30 27.59 -4.67
C ALA A 518 -24.15 26.49 -4.03
N ASP A 519 -24.70 25.58 -4.85
CA ASP A 519 -25.46 24.40 -4.42
C ASP A 519 -24.58 23.18 -4.10
N GLY A 520 -23.27 23.27 -4.33
CA GLY A 520 -22.31 22.18 -4.15
C GLY A 520 -22.32 21.09 -5.21
N ALA A 521 -23.19 21.20 -6.22
CA ALA A 521 -23.41 20.11 -7.17
C ALA A 521 -22.21 19.91 -8.11
N ARG A 522 -21.51 20.99 -8.48
CA ARG A 522 -20.37 20.93 -9.39
C ARG A 522 -19.15 21.62 -8.84
N TYR A 523 -17.98 21.05 -9.09
CA TYR A 523 -16.72 21.70 -8.76
C TYR A 523 -15.63 21.38 -9.79
N VAL A 524 -14.57 22.18 -9.77
CA VAL A 524 -13.49 22.10 -10.75
C VAL A 524 -12.17 21.66 -10.13
N ILE A 525 -11.50 20.74 -10.80
CA ILE A 525 -10.18 20.23 -10.45
C ILE A 525 -9.19 20.68 -11.53
N PRO A 526 -8.30 21.65 -11.23
CA PRO A 526 -7.27 22.08 -12.17
C PRO A 526 -6.25 20.97 -12.44
N HIS A 527 -5.85 20.83 -13.71
CA HIS A 527 -4.75 19.96 -14.14
C HIS A 527 -3.82 20.75 -15.09
N PRO A 528 -2.50 20.48 -15.14
CA PRO A 528 -1.62 21.20 -16.08
C PRO A 528 -2.04 21.07 -17.54
N GLU A 529 -2.67 19.95 -17.89
CA GLU A 529 -3.12 19.63 -19.23
C GLU A 529 -4.60 20.01 -19.49
N GLY A 530 -5.31 20.63 -18.54
CA GLY A 530 -6.73 20.96 -18.75
C GLY A 530 -7.50 21.13 -17.45
N VAL A 531 -8.82 20.98 -17.51
CA VAL A 531 -9.69 21.11 -16.35
C VAL A 531 -10.66 19.94 -16.29
N VAL A 532 -10.80 19.33 -15.11
CA VAL A 532 -11.87 18.37 -14.83
C VAL A 532 -13.00 19.08 -14.11
N VAL A 533 -14.22 19.00 -14.63
CA VAL A 533 -15.45 19.40 -13.92
C VAL A 533 -16.09 18.15 -13.37
N ARG A 534 -16.27 18.10 -12.06
CA ARG A 534 -16.98 17.00 -11.41
C ARG A 534 -18.39 17.41 -11.07
N ASP A 535 -19.34 16.56 -11.42
CA ASP A 535 -20.70 16.58 -10.90
C ASP A 535 -20.77 15.58 -9.73
N TRP A 536 -20.98 16.11 -8.53
CA TRP A 536 -20.95 15.31 -7.30
C TRP A 536 -22.14 14.36 -7.21
N ARG A 537 -23.35 14.84 -7.52
CA ARG A 537 -24.59 14.05 -7.36
C ARG A 537 -24.64 12.89 -8.32
N ASN A 538 -24.18 13.12 -9.55
CA ASN A 538 -24.18 12.10 -10.58
C ASN A 538 -23.01 11.10 -10.44
N GLY A 539 -22.13 11.28 -9.44
CA GLY A 539 -20.99 10.39 -9.17
C GLY A 539 -20.08 10.18 -10.38
N GLY A 540 -20.16 11.07 -11.37
CA GLY A 540 -19.72 10.80 -12.73
C GLY A 540 -18.21 10.75 -12.87
N ALA A 541 -17.77 10.17 -13.98
CA ALA A 541 -16.40 10.06 -14.44
C ALA A 541 -15.62 11.40 -14.50
N GLY A 542 -16.33 12.52 -14.38
CA GLY A 542 -15.85 13.88 -14.59
C GLY A 542 -15.96 14.27 -16.06
N LEU A 543 -16.08 15.57 -16.31
CA LEU A 543 -16.01 16.15 -17.64
C LEU A 543 -14.61 16.73 -17.85
N TRP A 544 -13.90 16.22 -18.83
CA TRP A 544 -12.62 16.77 -19.26
C TRP A 544 -12.81 17.93 -20.23
N LEU A 545 -12.24 19.09 -19.89
CA LEU A 545 -12.29 20.30 -20.69
C LEU A 545 -10.87 20.70 -21.08
N ARG A 546 -10.60 20.64 -22.39
CA ARG A 546 -9.33 21.04 -23.01
C ARG A 546 -9.58 21.68 -24.38
N PRO A 547 -9.56 23.01 -24.50
CA PRO A 547 -9.58 23.72 -25.79
C PRO A 547 -8.45 23.27 -26.73
N ALA A 548 -8.71 23.30 -28.04
CA ALA A 548 -7.76 22.82 -29.07
C ALA A 548 -6.42 23.58 -29.08
N ASP A 549 -6.43 24.87 -28.72
CA ASP A 549 -5.25 25.74 -28.62
C ASP A 549 -4.65 25.78 -27.19
N TRP A 550 -4.98 24.84 -26.30
CA TRP A 550 -4.49 24.82 -24.91
C TRP A 550 -2.96 24.96 -24.81
N ASP A 551 -2.22 24.23 -25.66
CA ASP A 551 -0.75 24.22 -25.64
C ASP A 551 -0.13 25.47 -26.29
N GLN A 552 -0.89 26.23 -27.08
CA GLN A 552 -0.39 27.45 -27.73
C GLN A 552 -0.21 28.60 -26.72
N ILE A 553 -0.87 28.53 -25.57
CA ILE A 553 -0.78 29.54 -24.52
C ILE A 553 0.29 29.14 -23.51
N PRO A 554 1.45 29.79 -23.43
CA PRO A 554 2.51 29.34 -22.54
C PRO A 554 2.17 29.57 -21.05
N GLY A 555 2.75 28.74 -20.19
CA GLY A 555 2.69 28.89 -18.73
C GLY A 555 1.70 27.97 -18.03
N GLU A 556 1.86 27.91 -16.71
CA GLU A 556 1.08 27.05 -15.82
C GLU A 556 -0.30 27.62 -15.50
N LEU A 557 -1.21 26.74 -15.08
CA LEU A 557 -2.52 27.10 -14.56
C LEU A 557 -2.39 27.65 -13.13
N ARG A 558 -2.63 28.96 -12.96
CA ARG A 558 -2.36 29.69 -11.69
C ARG A 558 -3.60 29.91 -10.83
N SER A 559 -4.75 30.05 -11.47
CA SER A 559 -6.03 30.37 -10.83
C SER A 559 -7.19 29.81 -11.63
N ILE A 560 -8.30 29.51 -10.95
CA ILE A 560 -9.50 28.94 -11.56
C ILE A 560 -10.73 29.27 -10.71
N ALA A 561 -11.85 29.57 -11.38
CA ALA A 561 -13.16 29.72 -10.79
C ALA A 561 -14.26 29.15 -11.70
N ILE A 562 -15.33 28.61 -11.13
CA ILE A 562 -16.52 28.14 -11.85
C ILE A 562 -17.67 29.15 -11.67
N SER A 563 -18.46 29.37 -12.72
CA SER A 563 -19.64 30.23 -12.67
C SER A 563 -20.75 29.61 -11.80
N PRO A 564 -21.67 30.43 -11.24
CA PRO A 564 -22.75 29.92 -10.38
C PRO A 564 -23.67 28.88 -11.04
N ASP A 565 -23.87 28.98 -12.35
CA ASP A 565 -24.66 28.02 -13.15
C ASP A 565 -23.88 26.73 -13.51
N GLY A 566 -22.59 26.68 -13.20
CA GLY A 566 -21.73 25.54 -13.48
C GLY A 566 -21.49 25.27 -14.96
N ARG A 567 -21.59 26.28 -15.84
CA ARG A 567 -21.43 26.16 -17.30
C ARG A 567 -20.23 26.91 -17.87
N ARG A 568 -19.55 27.73 -17.06
CA ARG A 568 -18.38 28.52 -17.47
C ARG A 568 -17.29 28.43 -16.43
N ILE A 569 -16.04 28.52 -16.88
CA ILE A 569 -14.87 28.51 -16.01
C ILE A 569 -13.97 29.67 -16.38
N ALA A 570 -13.68 30.54 -15.43
CA ALA A 570 -12.62 31.53 -15.56
C ALA A 570 -11.31 30.90 -15.08
N LEU A 571 -10.25 31.02 -15.87
CA LEU A 571 -8.94 30.48 -15.52
C LEU A 571 -7.82 31.45 -15.89
N GLN A 572 -6.72 31.38 -15.14
CA GLN A 572 -5.49 32.08 -15.47
C GLN A 572 -4.42 31.06 -15.90
N LYS A 573 -3.98 31.13 -17.15
CA LYS A 573 -2.87 30.33 -17.70
C LYS A 573 -1.73 31.25 -18.09
N GLY A 574 -0.57 31.10 -17.44
CA GLY A 574 0.53 32.05 -17.59
C GLY A 574 0.09 33.46 -17.17
N SER A 575 0.13 34.41 -18.11
CA SER A 575 -0.34 35.78 -17.90
C SER A 575 -1.77 36.03 -18.41
N GLU A 576 -2.37 35.09 -19.12
CA GLU A 576 -3.69 35.31 -19.72
C GLU A 576 -4.81 34.83 -18.79
N ILE A 577 -5.87 35.63 -18.70
CA ILE A 577 -7.13 35.27 -18.04
C ILE A 577 -8.15 34.97 -19.14
N ARG A 578 -8.64 33.74 -19.15
CA ARG A 578 -9.55 33.23 -20.17
C ARG A 578 -10.85 32.72 -19.55
N LEU A 579 -11.92 32.78 -20.32
CA LEU A 579 -13.21 32.18 -19.98
C LEU A 579 -13.43 30.98 -20.90
N LEU A 580 -13.52 29.81 -20.28
CA LEU A 580 -13.81 28.53 -20.90
C LEU A 580 -15.31 28.26 -20.81
N SER A 581 -15.92 27.84 -21.92
CA SER A 581 -17.33 27.43 -22.04
C SER A 581 -17.43 26.10 -22.79
N TRP A 582 -18.49 25.32 -22.51
CA TRP A 582 -18.76 24.03 -23.12
C TRP A 582 -20.27 23.73 -23.14
#